data_AF-A0A4R1JRF8-F1
#
_entry.id   AF-A0A4R1JRF8-F1
#
_cell.length_a   1.000
_cell.length_b   1.000
_cell.length_c   1.000
_cell.angle_alpha   90.00
_cell.angle_beta   90.00
_cell.angle_gamma   90.00
#
_symmetry.space_group_name_H-M   'P 1'
#
loop_
_entity.id
_entity.type
_entity.pdbx_description
1 polymer ?
#
loop_
_entity_poly.entity_id
_entity_poly.type
_entity_poly.pdbx_seq_one_letter_code
_entity_poly.pdbx_strand_id
1 'polypeptide(L)'
;MIYIDLENNPPSQNWIDRADLVTQQLIAAPNPLERNRIIDLNQPLWTELKLHLSSLYNDKCWYTESINPGAHCHVDHFRPKKEVIDEKGIKTEGYWWLAFDWMNYRFSGPASNVRKKSYFQVVSNRGFNYADNLNLEDILFLDPIKFRDPEELAFDNEGIVRPRESNKLLRNYKRARYSIHRLNLNSPSLIDKRKDKYRKAIILLLRIDKKLNLQSIIFDQAREVEIETDMRSLWVMCSKNSEFSAAVKYCLKSSGLDWAIDIVAKAA
;
A
#
# COMPACT_ATOMS: atom_id res chain seq x y z
N MET A 1 0.87 4.04 -2.84
CA MET A 1 0.65 2.58 -2.63
C MET A 1 0.09 1.98 -3.90
N ILE A 2 0.38 0.69 -4.10
CA ILE A 2 -0.22 -0.15 -5.14
C ILE A 2 -0.94 -1.33 -4.47
N TYR A 3 -1.75 -2.06 -5.24
CA TYR A 3 -2.36 -3.30 -4.77
C TYR A 3 -1.29 -4.38 -4.50
N ILE A 4 -1.45 -5.05 -3.36
CA ILE A 4 -0.59 -6.14 -2.89
C ILE A 4 -1.45 -7.41 -2.84
N ASP A 5 -1.11 -8.38 -3.68
CA ASP A 5 -1.85 -9.64 -3.77
C ASP A 5 -1.43 -10.63 -2.67
N LEU A 6 -1.75 -10.26 -1.43
CA LEU A 6 -1.36 -11.05 -0.26
C LEU A 6 -2.09 -12.41 -0.24
N GLU A 7 -3.37 -12.44 -0.58
CA GLU A 7 -4.23 -13.64 -0.53
C GLU A 7 -3.67 -14.82 -1.34
N ASN A 8 -3.14 -14.56 -2.55
CA ASN A 8 -2.53 -15.59 -3.39
C ASN A 8 -1.04 -15.85 -3.08
N ASN A 9 -0.49 -15.19 -2.06
CA ASN A 9 0.89 -15.36 -1.61
C ASN A 9 0.95 -15.61 -0.10
N PRO A 10 0.29 -16.68 0.39
CA PRO A 10 0.25 -17.00 1.81
C PRO A 10 1.64 -17.36 2.35
N PRO A 11 1.87 -17.21 3.67
CA PRO A 11 3.04 -17.81 4.31
C PRO A 11 2.97 -19.34 4.26
N SER A 12 4.04 -20.01 4.69
CA SER A 12 4.06 -21.48 4.71
C SER A 12 2.97 -22.05 5.61
N GLN A 13 2.45 -23.23 5.25
CA GLN A 13 1.40 -23.89 6.05
C GLN A 13 1.85 -24.10 7.50
N ASN A 14 3.12 -24.47 7.72
CA ASN A 14 3.67 -24.61 9.07
C ASN A 14 3.61 -23.32 9.89
N TRP A 15 3.80 -22.16 9.26
CA TRP A 15 3.64 -20.88 9.94
C TRP A 15 2.17 -20.64 10.31
N ILE A 16 1.25 -20.92 9.38
CA ILE A 16 -0.20 -20.77 9.58
C ILE A 16 -0.66 -21.64 10.76
N ASP A 17 -0.27 -22.92 10.79
CA ASP A 17 -0.64 -23.84 11.87
C ASP A 17 -0.15 -23.34 13.24
N ARG A 18 1.08 -22.82 13.32
CA ARG A 18 1.61 -22.22 14.55
C ARG A 18 0.83 -20.96 14.96
N ALA A 19 0.47 -20.11 14.00
CA ALA A 19 -0.31 -18.91 14.25
C ALA A 19 -1.73 -19.22 14.73
N ASP A 20 -2.36 -20.25 14.18
CA ASP A 20 -3.69 -20.72 14.59
C ASP A 20 -3.68 -21.25 16.02
N LEU A 21 -2.65 -22.01 16.41
CA LEU A 21 -2.48 -22.47 17.79
C LEU A 21 -2.38 -21.31 18.79
N VAL A 22 -1.62 -20.26 18.46
CA VAL A 22 -1.53 -19.06 19.32
C VAL A 22 -2.86 -18.31 19.35
N THR A 23 -3.57 -18.26 18.23
CA THR A 23 -4.90 -17.63 18.16
C THR A 23 -5.91 -18.36 19.04
N GLN A 24 -5.88 -19.70 19.10
CA GLN A 24 -6.71 -20.49 20.02
C GLN A 24 -6.40 -20.16 21.50
N GLN A 25 -5.12 -19.96 21.84
CA GLN A 25 -4.74 -19.53 23.19
C GLN A 25 -5.30 -18.15 23.52
N LEU A 26 -5.29 -17.21 22.57
CA LEU A 26 -5.86 -15.88 22.76
C LEU A 26 -7.38 -15.91 22.96
N ILE A 27 -8.09 -16.79 22.24
CA ILE A 27 -9.53 -17.00 22.40
C ILE A 27 -9.84 -17.57 23.79
N ALA A 28 -9.03 -18.53 24.26
CA ALA A 28 -9.19 -19.14 25.59
C ALA A 28 -8.77 -18.21 26.74
N ALA A 29 -8.00 -17.16 26.47
CA ALA A 29 -7.48 -16.26 27.50
C ALA A 29 -8.62 -15.49 28.19
N PRO A 30 -8.66 -15.48 29.55
CA PRO A 30 -9.83 -15.00 30.30
C PRO A 30 -9.96 -13.48 30.35
N ASN A 31 -8.89 -12.73 30.07
CA ASN A 31 -8.88 -11.28 30.18
C ASN A 31 -7.82 -10.62 29.28
N PRO A 32 -7.89 -9.29 29.06
CA PRO A 32 -6.94 -8.57 28.21
C PRO A 32 -5.48 -8.63 28.68
N LEU A 33 -5.22 -8.78 29.99
CA LEU A 33 -3.86 -8.88 30.52
C LEU A 33 -3.17 -10.16 30.04
N GLU A 34 -3.85 -11.31 30.13
CA GLU A 34 -3.31 -12.58 29.66
C GLU A 34 -3.18 -12.60 28.13
N ARG A 35 -4.15 -12.02 27.40
CA ARG A 35 -4.03 -11.85 25.94
C ARG A 35 -2.77 -11.06 25.57
N ASN A 36 -2.52 -9.95 26.26
CA ASN A 36 -1.34 -9.12 26.00
C ASN A 36 -0.03 -9.88 26.28
N ARG A 37 0.01 -10.71 27.33
CA ARG A 37 1.14 -11.58 27.66
C ARG A 37 1.37 -12.63 26.57
N ILE A 38 0.33 -13.31 26.09
CA ILE A 38 0.42 -14.27 24.98
C ILE A 38 0.95 -13.58 23.72
N ILE A 39 0.43 -12.39 23.39
CA ILE A 39 0.90 -11.59 22.25
C ILE A 39 2.40 -11.30 22.36
N ASP A 40 2.88 -10.85 23.53
CA ASP A 40 4.29 -10.48 23.71
C ASP A 40 5.23 -11.69 23.61
N LEU A 41 4.85 -12.80 24.25
CA LEU A 41 5.65 -14.04 24.22
C LEU A 41 5.80 -14.61 22.80
N ASN A 42 4.82 -14.38 21.93
CA ASN A 42 4.79 -14.92 20.58
C ASN A 42 5.20 -13.90 19.51
N GLN A 43 5.73 -12.73 19.88
CA GLN A 43 6.23 -11.72 18.93
C GLN A 43 7.15 -12.25 17.81
N PRO A 44 8.08 -13.19 18.08
CA PRO A 44 8.96 -13.71 17.03
C PRO A 44 8.19 -14.24 15.81
N LEU A 45 6.99 -14.79 16.01
CA LEU A 45 6.22 -15.43 14.94
C LEU A 45 5.90 -14.48 13.78
N TRP A 46 5.41 -13.26 14.04
CA TRP A 46 5.19 -12.30 12.95
C TRP A 46 6.48 -11.70 12.41
N THR A 47 7.56 -11.70 13.20
CA THR A 47 8.87 -11.21 12.76
C THR A 47 9.47 -12.14 11.70
N GLU A 48 9.23 -13.46 11.80
CA GLU A 48 9.62 -14.46 10.80
C GLU A 48 9.07 -14.13 9.40
N LEU A 49 7.87 -13.54 9.30
CA LEU A 49 7.26 -13.20 8.01
C LEU A 49 7.85 -11.97 7.33
N LYS A 50 8.78 -11.25 7.98
CA LYS A 50 9.32 -10.02 7.42
C LYS A 50 9.91 -10.20 6.02
N LEU A 51 10.72 -11.25 5.82
CA LEU A 51 11.35 -11.53 4.51
C LEU A 51 10.32 -11.97 3.47
N HIS A 52 9.36 -12.81 3.87
CA HIS A 52 8.25 -13.22 2.99
C HIS A 52 7.51 -11.99 2.47
N LEU A 53 7.03 -11.12 3.37
CA LEU A 53 6.26 -9.94 3.02
C LEU A 53 7.07 -8.91 2.20
N SER A 54 8.36 -8.72 2.51
CA SER A 54 9.19 -7.77 1.77
C SER A 54 9.47 -8.23 0.34
N SER A 55 9.62 -9.53 0.13
CA SER A 55 9.92 -10.13 -1.18
C SER A 55 8.81 -9.95 -2.21
N LEU A 56 7.54 -9.85 -1.78
CA LEU A 56 6.38 -9.79 -2.69
C LEU A 56 6.44 -8.60 -3.67
N TYR A 57 7.00 -7.46 -3.24
CA TYR A 57 7.04 -6.21 -4.02
C TYR A 57 8.37 -5.46 -3.88
N ASN A 58 9.48 -6.20 -3.92
CA ASN A 58 10.85 -5.67 -4.01
C ASN A 58 11.22 -4.72 -2.85
N ASP A 59 10.97 -5.16 -1.61
CA ASP A 59 11.30 -4.45 -0.36
C ASP A 59 10.69 -3.05 -0.23
N LYS A 60 9.66 -2.74 -1.04
CA LYS A 60 8.93 -1.48 -0.95
C LYS A 60 8.03 -1.49 0.27
N CYS A 61 7.99 -0.39 1.00
CA CYS A 61 6.93 -0.12 1.96
C CYS A 61 5.57 -0.14 1.25
N TRP A 62 4.63 -0.95 1.71
CA TRP A 62 3.33 -1.12 1.05
C TRP A 62 2.46 0.14 1.10
N TYR A 63 2.70 1.03 2.07
CA TYR A 63 2.01 2.32 2.17
C TYR A 63 2.64 3.40 1.28
N THR A 64 3.96 3.56 1.32
CA THR A 64 4.66 4.70 0.69
C THR A 64 5.26 4.38 -0.68
N GLU A 65 5.41 3.10 -1.02
CA GLU A 65 6.18 2.57 -2.16
C GLU A 65 7.68 2.92 -2.16
N SER A 66 8.21 3.45 -1.05
CA SER A 66 9.65 3.71 -0.95
C SER A 66 10.42 2.46 -0.51
N ILE A 67 11.58 2.25 -1.11
CA ILE A 67 12.59 1.30 -0.66
C ILE A 67 13.49 2.03 0.33
N ASN A 68 13.70 1.43 1.50
CA ASN A 68 14.49 2.05 2.57
C ASN A 68 15.60 1.06 2.99
N PRO A 69 16.68 0.91 2.19
CA PRO A 69 17.66 -0.17 2.34
C PRO A 69 18.46 -0.11 3.65
N GLY A 70 18.44 1.02 4.37
CA GLY A 70 19.03 1.16 5.72
C GLY A 70 18.01 1.25 6.86
N ALA A 71 16.70 1.17 6.57
CA ALA A 71 15.67 1.29 7.59
C ALA A 71 15.22 -0.09 8.08
N HIS A 72 15.00 -0.20 9.39
CA HIS A 72 14.33 -1.36 9.96
C HIS A 72 12.83 -1.31 9.63
N CYS A 73 12.45 -1.81 8.46
CA CYS A 73 11.04 -2.03 8.14
C CYS A 73 10.41 -3.03 9.12
N HIS A 74 9.11 -2.88 9.34
CA HIS A 74 8.33 -3.63 10.32
C HIS A 74 7.24 -4.44 9.64
N VAL A 75 6.82 -5.49 10.34
CA VAL A 75 5.53 -6.15 10.11
C VAL A 75 4.50 -5.38 10.93
N ASP A 76 3.77 -4.48 10.25
CA ASP A 76 2.71 -3.66 10.84
C ASP A 76 1.41 -4.46 10.93
N HIS A 77 0.73 -4.36 12.07
CA HIS A 77 -0.63 -4.86 12.24
C HIS A 77 -1.60 -3.81 11.73
N PHE A 78 -2.19 -4.03 10.55
CA PHE A 78 -3.10 -3.08 9.89
C PHE A 78 -4.21 -2.65 10.86
N ARG A 79 -4.91 -3.64 11.44
CA ARG A 79 -5.72 -3.50 12.66
C ARG A 79 -4.84 -3.69 13.90
N PRO A 80 -4.69 -2.67 14.75
CA PRO A 80 -3.82 -2.73 15.93
C PRO A 80 -4.22 -3.84 16.92
N LYS A 81 -3.26 -4.68 17.31
CA LYS A 81 -3.51 -5.88 18.12
C LYS A 81 -3.84 -5.66 19.61
N LYS A 82 -3.27 -4.63 20.25
CA LYS A 82 -3.40 -4.43 21.72
C LYS A 82 -4.28 -3.27 22.12
N GLU A 83 -4.18 -2.18 21.36
CA GLU A 83 -4.86 -0.92 21.64
C GLU A 83 -5.23 -0.29 20.30
N VAL A 84 -6.43 0.26 20.21
CA VAL A 84 -6.86 1.13 19.11
C VAL A 84 -7.10 2.53 19.66
N ILE A 85 -6.56 3.52 18.94
CA ILE A 85 -6.73 4.94 19.20
C ILE A 85 -7.60 5.52 18.09
N ASP A 86 -8.69 6.17 18.44
CA ASP A 86 -9.52 6.90 17.48
C ASP A 86 -8.98 8.32 17.21
N GLU A 87 -9.62 9.06 16.31
CA GLU A 87 -9.22 10.44 15.98
C GLU A 87 -9.37 11.43 17.14
N LYS A 88 -10.16 11.09 18.17
CA LYS A 88 -10.31 11.89 19.39
C LYS A 88 -9.26 11.52 20.45
N GLY A 89 -8.39 10.55 20.17
CA GLY A 89 -7.39 10.03 21.10
C GLY A 89 -7.96 9.04 22.12
N ILE A 90 -9.21 8.60 21.96
CA ILE A 90 -9.85 7.62 22.84
C ILE A 90 -9.21 6.26 22.58
N LYS A 91 -8.75 5.64 23.66
CA LYS A 91 -8.09 4.34 23.66
C LYS A 91 -9.08 3.24 24.00
N THR A 92 -9.01 2.15 23.27
CA THR A 92 -9.88 0.98 23.39
C THR A 92 -9.08 -0.30 23.18
N GLU A 93 -9.63 -1.45 23.55
CA GLU A 93 -9.00 -2.75 23.31
C GLU A 93 -8.72 -2.97 21.82
N GLY A 94 -7.57 -3.55 21.49
CA GLY A 94 -7.19 -3.85 20.12
C GLY A 94 -7.88 -5.07 19.54
N TYR A 95 -7.59 -5.33 18.27
CA TYR A 95 -7.99 -6.54 17.55
C TYR A 95 -7.06 -7.70 17.92
N TRP A 96 -7.11 -8.13 19.17
CA TRP A 96 -6.18 -9.12 19.73
C TRP A 96 -6.24 -10.44 18.96
N TRP A 97 -7.42 -10.84 18.47
CA TRP A 97 -7.61 -12.07 17.71
C TRP A 97 -6.98 -12.02 16.30
N LEU A 98 -6.61 -10.82 15.83
CA LEU A 98 -5.88 -10.62 14.57
C LEU A 98 -4.38 -10.40 14.79
N ALA A 99 -3.87 -10.65 16.00
CA ALA A 99 -2.45 -10.47 16.31
C ALA A 99 -1.56 -11.42 15.51
N PHE A 100 -2.06 -12.63 15.23
CA PHE A 100 -1.37 -13.69 14.49
C PHE A 100 -2.00 -14.00 13.12
N ASP A 101 -2.93 -13.18 12.68
CA ASP A 101 -3.51 -13.28 11.33
C ASP A 101 -2.59 -12.59 10.32
N TRP A 102 -2.02 -13.38 9.40
CA TRP A 102 -1.13 -12.87 8.36
C TRP A 102 -1.84 -11.92 7.38
N MET A 103 -3.16 -12.06 7.18
CA MET A 103 -3.96 -11.12 6.39
C MET A 103 -4.09 -9.75 7.05
N ASN A 104 -3.74 -9.63 8.33
CA ASN A 104 -3.66 -8.37 9.05
C ASN A 104 -2.26 -7.72 8.97
N TYR A 105 -1.27 -8.32 8.29
CA TYR A 105 0.10 -7.82 8.25
C TYR A 105 0.44 -6.99 7.03
N ARG A 106 1.17 -5.88 7.23
CA ARG A 106 1.68 -5.02 6.16
C ARG A 106 3.17 -4.80 6.32
N PHE A 107 3.93 -4.90 5.23
CA PHE A 107 5.33 -4.51 5.25
C PHE A 107 5.44 -2.99 5.18
N SER A 108 5.82 -2.36 6.30
CA SER A 108 5.86 -0.90 6.43
C SER A 108 7.24 -0.40 6.84
N GLY A 109 7.69 0.67 6.18
CA GLY A 109 8.81 1.46 6.66
C GLY A 109 8.51 2.15 8.00
N PRO A 110 9.53 2.54 8.78
CA PRO A 110 9.34 3.15 10.10
C PRO A 110 8.64 4.51 10.04
N ALA A 111 8.87 5.31 8.98
CA ALA A 111 8.29 6.65 8.86
C ALA A 111 6.75 6.66 8.87
N SER A 112 6.12 5.71 8.17
CA SER A 112 4.67 5.50 8.18
C SER A 112 4.22 4.75 9.43
N ASN A 113 4.96 3.71 9.83
CA ASN A 113 4.56 2.84 10.95
C ASN A 113 4.51 3.59 12.29
N VAL A 114 5.53 4.41 12.59
CA VAL A 114 5.60 5.21 13.83
C VAL A 114 4.46 6.21 13.93
N ARG A 115 4.04 6.79 12.79
CA ARG A 115 2.93 7.76 12.74
C ARG A 115 1.57 7.10 12.82
N LYS A 116 1.39 5.94 12.17
CA LYS A 116 0.19 5.11 12.29
C LYS A 116 0.02 4.63 13.74
N LYS A 117 1.07 4.08 14.36
CA LYS A 117 1.04 3.56 15.73
C LYS A 117 -0.19 2.64 15.92
N SER A 118 -1.05 3.02 16.88
CA SER A 118 -2.30 2.35 17.22
C SER A 118 -3.52 3.11 16.70
N TYR A 119 -3.34 4.17 15.92
CA TYR A 119 -4.47 4.88 15.32
C TYR A 119 -5.16 3.95 14.33
N PHE A 120 -6.48 3.81 14.46
CA PHE A 120 -7.32 3.04 13.53
C PHE A 120 -8.78 3.50 13.67
N GLN A 121 -9.21 4.42 12.80
CA GLN A 121 -10.57 4.95 12.88
C GLN A 121 -11.58 4.01 12.21
N VAL A 122 -12.50 3.53 13.04
CA VAL A 122 -13.73 2.86 12.61
C VAL A 122 -14.89 3.87 12.71
N VAL A 123 -15.65 4.00 11.63
CA VAL A 123 -16.83 4.87 11.55
C VAL A 123 -18.06 4.16 12.12
N SER A 124 -18.24 2.88 11.79
CA SER A 124 -19.35 2.06 12.29
C SER A 124 -19.03 0.56 12.25
N ASN A 125 -19.83 -0.24 12.97
CA ASN A 125 -19.77 -1.70 12.98
C ASN A 125 -18.40 -2.28 13.34
N ARG A 126 -17.76 -1.69 14.36
CA ARG A 126 -16.49 -2.17 14.86
C ARG A 126 -16.61 -3.60 15.39
N GLY A 127 -15.69 -4.47 14.99
CA GLY A 127 -15.51 -5.79 15.60
C GLY A 127 -14.73 -5.69 16.93
N PHE A 128 -15.10 -6.53 17.89
CA PHE A 128 -14.51 -6.64 19.24
C PHE A 128 -14.05 -8.06 19.59
N ASN A 129 -14.45 -9.07 18.82
CA ASN A 129 -14.15 -10.47 19.09
C ASN A 129 -13.87 -11.28 17.82
N TYR A 130 -13.29 -12.48 18.00
CA TYR A 130 -12.96 -13.42 16.93
C TYR A 130 -14.15 -13.79 16.02
N ALA A 131 -15.36 -13.92 16.59
CA ALA A 131 -16.55 -14.30 15.84
C ALA A 131 -17.20 -13.16 15.05
N ASP A 132 -16.73 -11.92 15.21
CA ASP A 132 -17.37 -10.75 14.58
C ASP A 132 -17.07 -10.70 13.08
N ASN A 133 -18.09 -10.40 12.29
CA ASN A 133 -17.94 -10.26 10.84
C ASN A 133 -17.33 -8.90 10.46
N LEU A 134 -16.01 -8.89 10.27
CA LEU A 134 -15.25 -7.68 9.90
C LEU A 134 -15.62 -7.09 8.52
N ASN A 135 -16.36 -7.81 7.67
CA ASN A 135 -16.83 -7.27 6.39
C ASN A 135 -17.90 -6.20 6.55
N LEU A 136 -18.55 -6.11 7.72
CA LEU A 136 -19.53 -5.08 8.04
C LEU A 136 -18.87 -3.78 8.51
N GLU A 137 -17.59 -3.82 8.85
CA GLU A 137 -16.85 -2.72 9.46
C GLU A 137 -16.56 -1.59 8.47
N ASP A 138 -16.96 -0.36 8.82
CA ASP A 138 -16.63 0.82 8.04
C ASP A 138 -15.37 1.50 8.59
N ILE A 139 -14.22 1.31 7.92
CA ILE A 139 -12.93 1.88 8.34
C ILE A 139 -12.47 3.04 7.45
N LEU A 140 -11.68 3.97 8.02
CA LEU A 140 -11.11 5.08 7.26
C LEU A 140 -9.78 4.76 6.55
N PHE A 141 -8.99 3.80 7.02
CA PHE A 141 -7.75 3.46 6.31
C PHE A 141 -8.04 2.85 4.93
N LEU A 142 -7.21 3.24 3.96
CA LEU A 142 -7.01 2.50 2.72
C LEU A 142 -6.04 1.35 3.01
N ASP A 143 -6.41 0.17 2.54
CA ASP A 143 -5.65 -1.05 2.74
C ASP A 143 -5.00 -1.48 1.42
N PRO A 144 -3.65 -1.57 1.33
CA PRO A 144 -2.99 -1.95 0.08
C PRO A 144 -3.32 -3.39 -0.37
N ILE A 145 -3.87 -4.26 0.48
CA ILE A 145 -4.34 -5.59 0.07
C ILE A 145 -5.79 -5.60 -0.42
N LYS A 146 -6.49 -4.46 -0.42
CA LYS A 146 -7.84 -4.34 -0.98
C LYS A 146 -7.74 -3.79 -2.39
N PHE A 147 -8.25 -4.56 -3.35
CA PHE A 147 -8.08 -4.33 -4.78
C PHE A 147 -8.34 -2.88 -5.22
N ARG A 148 -9.40 -2.24 -4.71
CA ARG A 148 -9.82 -0.89 -5.10
C ARG A 148 -9.21 0.24 -4.27
N ASP A 149 -8.70 -0.05 -3.08
CA ASP A 149 -8.30 0.99 -2.12
C ASP A 149 -7.12 1.85 -2.62
N PRO A 150 -6.05 1.29 -3.21
CA PRO A 150 -4.97 2.09 -3.80
C PRO A 150 -5.43 3.07 -4.88
N GLU A 151 -6.52 2.76 -5.60
CA GLU A 151 -7.04 3.61 -6.69
C GLU A 151 -7.74 4.88 -6.21
N GLU A 152 -8.01 5.00 -4.91
CA GLU A 152 -8.61 6.19 -4.28
C GLU A 152 -7.59 7.33 -4.10
N LEU A 153 -6.33 7.10 -4.46
CA LEU A 153 -5.25 8.09 -4.41
C LEU A 153 -4.96 8.63 -5.81
N ALA A 154 -4.78 9.95 -5.88
CA ALA A 154 -4.31 10.68 -7.05
C ALA A 154 -2.93 11.30 -6.79
N PHE A 155 -2.20 11.56 -7.87
CA PHE A 155 -0.85 12.12 -7.84
C PHE A 155 -0.77 13.30 -8.81
N ASP A 156 0.03 14.32 -8.47
CA ASP A 156 0.31 15.44 -9.38
C ASP A 156 1.78 15.48 -9.80
N ASN A 157 2.08 16.40 -10.73
CA ASN A 157 3.42 16.64 -11.27
C ASN A 157 4.43 17.20 -10.23
N GLU A 158 3.94 17.63 -9.06
CA GLU A 158 4.74 18.06 -7.93
C GLU A 158 4.97 16.94 -6.91
N GLY A 159 4.49 15.72 -7.19
CA GLY A 159 4.70 14.54 -6.34
C GLY A 159 3.80 14.49 -5.11
N ILE A 160 2.76 15.32 -5.04
CA ILE A 160 1.81 15.35 -3.94
C ILE A 160 0.74 14.27 -4.15
N VAL A 161 0.43 13.53 -3.09
CA VAL A 161 -0.70 12.59 -3.04
C VAL A 161 -1.95 13.31 -2.55
N ARG A 162 -3.07 13.10 -3.23
CA ARG A 162 -4.37 13.69 -2.89
C ARG A 162 -5.47 12.63 -2.97
N PRO A 163 -6.62 12.82 -2.30
CA PRO A 163 -7.82 12.04 -2.61
C PRO A 163 -8.13 12.15 -4.10
N ARG A 164 -8.45 11.02 -4.74
CA ARG A 164 -8.90 11.01 -6.13
C ARG A 164 -10.29 11.61 -6.27
N GLU A 165 -11.18 11.31 -5.33
CA GLU A 165 -12.46 11.98 -5.21
C GLU A 165 -12.27 13.45 -4.84
N SER A 166 -13.10 14.33 -5.39
CA SER A 166 -13.09 15.77 -5.10
C SER A 166 -14.16 16.17 -4.07
N ASN A 167 -15.28 15.44 -4.03
CA ASN A 167 -16.39 15.71 -3.12
C ASN A 167 -16.04 15.25 -1.69
N LYS A 168 -15.81 16.23 -0.81
CA LYS A 168 -15.39 16.03 0.59
C LYS A 168 -16.39 15.27 1.45
N LEU A 169 -17.65 15.20 1.03
CA LEU A 169 -18.72 14.52 1.77
C LEU A 169 -18.69 13.01 1.55
N LEU A 170 -18.14 12.55 0.43
CA LEU A 170 -18.11 11.14 0.07
C LEU A 170 -17.11 10.33 0.89
N ARG A 171 -17.41 9.04 1.05
CA ARG A 171 -16.65 8.11 1.89
C ARG A 171 -15.23 7.92 1.38
N ASN A 172 -15.06 7.68 0.08
CA ASN A 172 -13.76 7.51 -0.56
C ASN A 172 -12.82 8.72 -0.35
N TYR A 173 -13.34 9.96 -0.46
CA TYR A 173 -12.57 11.15 -0.10
C TYR A 173 -12.06 11.09 1.33
N LYS A 174 -12.95 10.81 2.28
CA LYS A 174 -12.63 10.76 3.72
C LYS A 174 -11.56 9.72 4.00
N ARG A 175 -11.66 8.53 3.39
CA ARG A 175 -10.69 7.44 3.52
C ARG A 175 -9.31 7.80 2.98
N ALA A 176 -9.27 8.33 1.76
CA ALA A 176 -8.01 8.75 1.15
C ALA A 176 -7.35 9.87 1.95
N ARG A 177 -8.11 10.89 2.35
CA ARG A 177 -7.62 12.01 3.17
C ARG A 177 -7.07 11.54 4.52
N TYR A 178 -7.77 10.63 5.18
CA TYR A 178 -7.34 10.02 6.43
C TYR A 178 -6.00 9.27 6.26
N SER A 179 -5.91 8.42 5.25
CA SER A 179 -4.72 7.61 4.97
C SER A 179 -3.50 8.45 4.59
N ILE A 180 -3.68 9.47 3.74
CA ILE A 180 -2.63 10.43 3.35
C ILE A 180 -2.06 11.12 4.59
N HIS A 181 -2.93 11.57 5.49
CA HIS A 181 -2.54 12.27 6.71
C HIS A 181 -1.82 11.33 7.70
N ARG A 182 -2.46 10.22 8.07
CA ARG A 182 -1.96 9.32 9.12
C ARG A 182 -0.68 8.60 8.74
N LEU A 183 -0.54 8.20 7.47
CA LEU A 183 0.67 7.57 6.95
C LEU A 183 1.73 8.59 6.51
N ASN A 184 1.41 9.89 6.60
CA ASN A 184 2.28 10.99 6.18
C ASN A 184 2.82 10.81 4.75
N LEU A 185 1.93 10.45 3.83
CA LEU A 185 2.31 10.14 2.45
C LEU A 185 2.95 11.33 1.74
N ASN A 186 2.71 12.55 2.22
CA ASN A 186 3.27 13.81 1.71
C ASN A 186 4.44 14.33 2.57
N SER A 187 5.28 13.45 3.11
CA SER A 187 6.56 13.89 3.69
C SER A 187 7.47 14.47 2.58
N PRO A 188 8.32 15.47 2.88
CA PRO A 188 9.16 16.13 1.87
C PRO A 188 9.95 15.16 0.99
N SER A 189 10.64 14.19 1.61
CA SER A 189 11.41 13.18 0.88
C SER A 189 10.59 12.31 -0.08
N LEU A 190 9.33 11.99 0.27
CA LEU A 190 8.44 11.21 -0.57
C LEU A 190 7.88 12.06 -1.73
N ILE A 191 7.60 13.34 -1.48
CA ILE A 191 7.19 14.30 -2.50
C ILE A 191 8.29 14.41 -3.56
N ASP A 192 9.52 14.70 -3.15
CA ASP A 192 10.64 14.90 -4.06
C ASP A 192 10.89 13.68 -4.95
N LYS A 193 10.92 12.48 -4.36
CA LYS A 193 11.14 11.24 -5.13
C LYS A 193 10.00 10.92 -6.08
N ARG A 194 8.73 11.17 -5.68
CA ARG A 194 7.58 11.01 -6.59
C ARG A 194 7.62 12.03 -7.72
N LYS A 195 7.95 13.28 -7.41
CA LYS A 195 8.10 14.37 -8.38
C LYS A 195 9.14 14.03 -9.44
N ASP A 196 10.30 13.49 -9.04
CA ASP A 196 11.34 13.03 -9.97
C ASP A 196 10.83 11.94 -10.91
N LYS A 197 10.13 10.93 -10.37
CA LYS A 197 9.55 9.83 -11.17
C LYS A 197 8.46 10.32 -12.11
N TYR A 198 7.57 11.19 -11.63
CA TYR A 198 6.47 11.76 -12.40
C TYR A 198 6.99 12.62 -13.56
N ARG A 199 7.97 13.49 -13.30
CA ARG A 199 8.60 14.33 -14.33
C ARG A 199 9.30 13.51 -15.40
N LYS A 200 10.06 12.48 -15.01
CA LYS A 200 10.68 11.55 -15.95
C LYS A 200 9.62 10.85 -16.82
N ALA A 201 8.50 10.45 -16.23
CA ALA A 201 7.40 9.82 -16.96
C ALA A 201 6.75 10.79 -17.96
N ILE A 202 6.47 12.04 -17.57
CA ILE A 202 5.95 13.08 -18.49
C ILE A 202 6.91 13.29 -19.66
N ILE A 203 8.22 13.43 -19.41
CA ILE A 203 9.21 13.69 -20.45
C ILE A 203 9.23 12.55 -21.47
N LEU A 204 9.26 11.31 -20.98
CA LEU A 204 9.17 10.12 -21.85
C LEU A 204 7.86 10.10 -22.63
N LEU A 205 6.74 10.40 -21.98
CA LEU A 205 5.43 10.40 -22.60
C LEU A 205 5.34 11.38 -23.77
N LEU A 206 5.73 12.64 -23.56
CA LEU A 206 5.75 13.66 -24.61
C LEU A 206 6.72 13.33 -25.73
N ARG A 207 7.87 12.72 -25.40
CA ARG A 207 8.86 12.29 -26.38
C ARG A 207 8.34 11.16 -27.26
N ILE A 208 7.72 10.14 -26.67
CA ILE A 208 7.13 9.00 -27.39
C ILE A 208 5.99 9.50 -28.28
N ASP A 209 5.08 10.32 -27.74
CA ASP A 209 3.93 10.83 -28.49
C ASP A 209 4.39 11.63 -29.73
N LYS A 210 5.37 12.51 -29.56
CA LYS A 210 5.99 13.22 -30.70
C LYS A 210 6.58 12.26 -31.73
N LYS A 211 7.29 11.21 -31.30
CA LYS A 211 7.92 10.25 -32.21
C LYS A 211 6.87 9.39 -32.94
N LEU A 212 5.82 8.94 -32.25
CA LEU A 212 4.70 8.21 -32.85
C LEU A 212 4.00 9.04 -33.93
N ASN A 213 3.75 10.32 -33.65
CA ASN A 213 3.17 11.24 -34.63
C ASN A 213 4.07 11.35 -35.88
N LEU A 214 5.39 11.51 -35.72
CA LEU A 214 6.32 11.53 -36.85
C LEU A 214 6.38 10.18 -37.60
N GLN A 215 6.34 9.06 -36.86
CA GLN A 215 6.36 7.71 -37.42
C GLN A 215 5.14 7.42 -38.29
N SER A 216 3.98 7.97 -37.93
CA SER A 216 2.75 7.85 -38.72
C SER A 216 2.80 8.57 -40.07
N ILE A 217 3.67 9.59 -40.20
CA ILE A 217 3.84 10.36 -41.45
C ILE A 217 4.87 9.69 -42.35
N ILE A 218 6.06 9.42 -41.82
CA ILE A 218 7.14 8.72 -42.52
C ILE A 218 7.75 7.71 -41.55
N PHE A 219 7.67 6.44 -41.92
CA PHE A 219 8.31 5.36 -41.19
C PHE A 219 9.84 5.54 -41.23
N ASP A 220 10.45 5.56 -40.05
CA ASP A 220 11.90 5.57 -39.87
C ASP A 220 12.31 4.45 -38.90
N GLN A 221 13.24 3.60 -39.32
CA GLN A 221 13.63 2.43 -38.53
C GLN A 221 14.40 2.82 -37.26
N ALA A 222 15.20 3.89 -37.30
CA ALA A 222 15.92 4.35 -36.11
C ALA A 222 14.94 4.89 -35.06
N ARG A 223 13.95 5.67 -35.48
CA ARG A 223 12.88 6.17 -34.62
C ARG A 223 12.05 5.05 -34.01
N GLU A 224 11.76 3.99 -34.75
CA GLU A 224 11.04 2.81 -34.24
C GLU A 224 11.79 2.18 -33.04
N VAL A 225 13.10 1.98 -33.18
CA VAL A 225 13.94 1.43 -32.09
C VAL A 225 13.96 2.36 -30.88
N GLU A 226 13.99 3.67 -31.10
CA GLU A 226 13.92 4.63 -29.99
C GLU A 226 12.55 4.65 -29.29
N ILE A 227 11.45 4.54 -30.04
CA ILE A 227 10.09 4.45 -29.48
C ILE A 227 10.01 3.22 -28.58
N GLU A 228 10.43 2.06 -29.07
CA GLU A 228 10.43 0.81 -28.31
C GLU A 228 11.27 0.92 -27.02
N THR A 229 12.45 1.53 -27.12
CA THR A 229 13.33 1.76 -25.95
C THR A 229 12.69 2.67 -24.90
N ASP A 230 12.04 3.75 -25.35
CA ASP A 230 11.36 4.71 -24.48
C ASP A 230 10.11 4.10 -23.82
N MET A 231 9.33 3.32 -24.58
CA MET A 231 8.17 2.59 -24.07
C MET A 231 8.58 1.55 -23.04
N ARG A 232 9.65 0.78 -23.28
CA ARG A 232 10.22 -0.16 -22.29
C ARG A 232 10.64 0.56 -21.01
N SER A 233 11.24 1.75 -21.13
CA SER A 233 11.62 2.56 -19.97
C SER A 233 10.40 2.97 -19.14
N LEU A 234 9.31 3.41 -19.78
CA LEU A 234 8.05 3.69 -19.09
C LEU A 234 7.44 2.45 -18.43
N TRP A 235 7.45 1.31 -19.13
CA TRP A 235 6.96 0.04 -18.60
C TRP A 235 7.70 -0.38 -17.32
N VAL A 236 9.04 -0.28 -17.30
CA VAL A 236 9.86 -0.53 -16.10
C VAL A 236 9.49 0.46 -14.98
N MET A 237 9.27 1.74 -15.31
CA MET A 237 8.91 2.75 -14.31
C MET A 237 7.53 2.53 -13.68
N CYS A 238 6.57 1.99 -14.42
CA CYS A 238 5.25 1.66 -13.90
C CYS A 238 5.12 0.21 -13.41
N SER A 239 6.17 -0.61 -13.49
CA SER A 239 6.16 -1.98 -12.96
C SER A 239 5.92 -2.02 -11.46
N LYS A 240 5.23 -3.07 -10.99
CA LYS A 240 4.96 -3.32 -9.57
C LYS A 240 6.20 -3.36 -8.68
N ASN A 241 7.39 -3.60 -9.24
CA ASN A 241 8.66 -3.63 -8.49
C ASN A 241 9.37 -2.26 -8.42
N SER A 242 8.88 -1.26 -9.16
CA SER A 242 9.47 0.07 -9.20
C SER A 242 8.98 0.94 -8.05
N GLU A 243 9.88 1.72 -7.45
CA GLU A 243 9.48 2.75 -6.49
C GLU A 243 8.55 3.77 -7.11
N PHE A 244 7.50 4.12 -6.38
CA PHE A 244 6.50 5.12 -6.77
C PHE A 244 5.79 4.80 -8.10
N SER A 245 5.70 3.52 -8.43
CA SER A 245 5.00 3.01 -9.61
C SER A 245 3.55 3.53 -9.71
N ALA A 246 2.84 3.71 -8.60
CA ALA A 246 1.48 4.27 -8.62
C ALA A 246 1.42 5.69 -9.21
N ALA A 247 2.42 6.54 -8.89
CA ALA A 247 2.49 7.91 -9.43
C ALA A 247 2.74 7.89 -10.94
N VAL A 248 3.60 6.99 -11.42
CA VAL A 248 3.85 6.78 -12.85
C VAL A 248 2.60 6.25 -13.54
N LYS A 249 1.95 5.20 -13.00
CA LYS A 249 0.68 4.66 -13.53
C LYS A 249 -0.39 5.75 -13.62
N TYR A 250 -0.52 6.58 -12.59
CA TYR A 250 -1.48 7.69 -12.58
C TYR A 250 -1.16 8.73 -13.67
N CYS A 251 0.12 9.11 -13.82
CA CYS A 251 0.57 10.00 -14.89
C CYS A 251 0.18 9.48 -16.28
N LEU A 252 0.47 8.20 -16.57
CA LEU A 252 0.17 7.59 -17.86
C LEU A 252 -1.34 7.52 -18.11
N LYS A 253 -2.13 7.03 -17.14
CA LYS A 253 -3.59 6.95 -17.26
C LYS A 253 -4.24 8.32 -17.45
N SER A 254 -3.71 9.36 -16.82
CA SER A 254 -4.26 10.72 -16.90
C SER A 254 -3.94 11.44 -18.21
N SER A 255 -3.06 10.87 -19.05
CA SER A 255 -2.70 11.47 -20.34
C SER A 255 -3.79 11.36 -21.41
N GLY A 256 -4.70 10.37 -21.28
CA GLY A 256 -5.70 10.06 -22.30
C GLY A 256 -5.14 9.38 -23.56
N LEU A 257 -3.88 8.97 -23.57
CA LEU A 257 -3.25 8.27 -24.68
C LEU A 257 -3.44 6.76 -24.54
N ASP A 258 -4.07 6.12 -25.51
CA ASP A 258 -4.38 4.68 -25.48
C ASP A 258 -3.12 3.82 -25.31
N TRP A 259 -2.05 4.13 -26.05
CA TRP A 259 -0.78 3.40 -25.95
C TRP A 259 -0.16 3.50 -24.54
N ALA A 260 -0.39 4.60 -23.81
CA ALA A 260 0.11 4.77 -22.45
C ALA A 260 -0.71 3.94 -21.45
N ILE A 261 -2.00 3.78 -21.69
CA ILE A 261 -2.89 2.89 -20.92
C ILE A 261 -2.46 1.43 -21.14
N ASP A 262 -2.14 1.04 -22.37
CA ASP A 262 -1.67 -0.31 -22.70
C ASP A 262 -0.35 -0.66 -22.00
N ILE A 263 0.58 0.30 -21.88
CA ILE A 263 1.82 0.11 -21.10
C ILE A 263 1.49 -0.20 -19.63
N VAL A 264 0.53 0.53 -19.04
CA VAL A 264 0.12 0.30 -17.65
C VAL A 264 -0.53 -1.08 -17.49
N ALA A 265 -1.36 -1.51 -18.44
CA ALA A 265 -1.98 -2.82 -18.44
C ALA A 265 -0.94 -3.96 -18.51
N LYS A 266 0.10 -3.80 -19.34
CA LYS A 266 1.23 -4.75 -19.43
C LYS A 266 2.13 -4.78 -18.19
N ALA A 267 2.03 -3.78 -17.32
CA ALA A 267 2.83 -3.65 -16.10
C ALA A 267 2.07 -4.07 -14.83
N ALA A 268 0.83 -4.55 -14.97
CA ALA A 268 -0.01 -5.03 -13.89
C ALA A 268 0.52 -6.34 -13.29
#